data_AF-A0A543CGI9-F1
#
_entry.id   AF-A0A543CGI9-F1
#
_cell.length_a   1.000
_cell.length_b   1.000
_cell.length_c   1.000
_cell.angle_alpha   90.00
_cell.angle_beta   90.00
_cell.angle_gamma   90.00
#
_symmetry.space_group_name_H-M   'P 1'
#
loop_
_entity.id
_entity.type
_entity.pdbx_description
1 polymer ?
#
loop_
_entity_poly.entity_id
_entity_poly.type
_entity_poly.pdbx_seq_one_letter_code
_entity_poly.pdbx_strand_id
1 'polypeptide(L)'
;MSATHRADLIAGLHALADYLNANPAVPVPEFSTDVLAHARGTDEEAFAEVDRVAALLGVAVCDRTGRGGHYKAVRWFGPVEYHCVAIPAAVMALHQAGQSYASSVIPDREAA
;
A
#
# COMPACT_ATOMS: atom_id res chain seq x y z
N MET A 1 13.95 8.56 -4.93
CA MET A 1 13.17 9.75 -4.50
C MET A 1 14.09 10.94 -4.38
N SER A 2 13.74 12.10 -4.93
CA SER A 2 14.48 13.34 -4.67
C SER A 2 14.30 13.77 -3.21
N ALA A 3 15.28 14.45 -2.63
CA ALA A 3 15.18 15.04 -1.28
C ALA A 3 13.96 15.96 -1.14
N THR A 4 13.60 16.66 -2.23
CA THR A 4 12.41 17.53 -2.30
C THR A 4 11.12 16.73 -2.14
N HIS A 5 10.96 15.62 -2.86
CA HIS A 5 9.74 14.80 -2.77
C HIS A 5 9.52 14.21 -1.38
N ARG A 6 10.60 13.82 -0.68
CA ARG A 6 10.51 13.35 0.70
C ARG A 6 10.02 14.47 1.63
N ALA A 7 10.58 15.67 1.48
CA ALA A 7 10.19 16.83 2.30
C ALA A 7 8.72 17.21 2.05
N ASP A 8 8.29 17.24 0.78
CA ASP A 8 6.91 17.57 0.40
C ASP A 8 5.89 16.56 0.93
N LEU A 9 6.21 15.25 0.86
CA LEU A 9 5.35 14.20 1.41
C LEU A 9 5.17 14.37 2.92
N ILE A 10 6.27 14.59 3.65
CA ILE A 10 6.24 14.79 5.10
C ILE A 10 5.42 16.05 5.43
N ALA A 11 5.66 17.16 4.73
CA ALA A 11 4.91 18.39 4.93
C ALA A 11 3.40 18.21 4.68
N GLY A 12 3.02 17.49 3.63
CA GLY A 12 1.62 17.17 3.34
C GLY A 12 0.95 16.33 4.42
N LEU A 13 1.66 15.35 5.00
CA LEU A 13 1.13 14.54 6.11
C LEU A 13 0.90 15.36 7.37
N HIS A 14 1.81 16.27 7.70
CA HIS A 14 1.61 17.21 8.82
C HIS A 14 0.42 18.13 8.57
N ALA A 15 0.31 18.71 7.37
CA ALA A 15 -0.80 19.58 7.02
C ALA A 15 -2.16 18.87 7.07
N LEU A 16 -2.22 17.60 6.65
CA LEU A 16 -3.43 16.78 6.76
C LEU A 16 -3.83 16.55 8.22
N ALA A 17 -2.86 16.22 9.08
CA ALA A 17 -3.13 16.02 10.51
C ALA A 17 -3.68 17.30 11.16
N ASP A 18 -3.07 18.45 10.87
CA ASP A 18 -3.51 19.76 11.36
C ASP A 18 -4.93 20.09 10.87
N TYR A 19 -5.22 19.83 9.59
CA TYR A 19 -6.54 20.06 9.00
C TYR A 19 -7.62 19.21 9.67
N LEU A 20 -7.39 17.91 9.86
CA LEU A 20 -8.35 17.01 10.51
C LEU A 20 -8.59 17.42 11.97
N ASN A 21 -7.54 17.83 12.68
CA ASN A 21 -7.67 18.32 14.05
C ASN A 21 -8.48 19.63 14.13
N ALA A 22 -8.34 20.53 13.16
CA ALA A 22 -9.07 21.80 13.11
C ALA A 22 -10.54 21.65 12.63
N ASN A 23 -10.90 20.54 11.99
CA ASN A 23 -12.20 20.33 11.36
C ASN A 23 -12.89 19.05 11.87
N PRO A 24 -13.40 19.00 13.12
CA PRO A 24 -13.94 17.79 13.73
C PRO A 24 -15.22 17.25 13.06
N ALA A 25 -15.85 18.01 12.17
CA ALA A 25 -16.97 17.55 11.36
C ALA A 25 -16.53 16.70 10.15
N VAL A 26 -15.24 16.71 9.81
CA VAL A 26 -14.69 15.87 8.75
C VAL A 26 -14.47 14.46 9.31
N PRO A 27 -15.09 13.42 8.74
CA PRO A 27 -14.92 12.06 9.22
C PRO A 27 -13.48 11.58 8.99
N VAL A 28 -12.95 10.84 9.97
CA VAL A 28 -11.71 10.09 9.84
C VAL A 28 -12.03 8.61 9.57
N PRO A 29 -11.13 7.86 8.91
CA PRO A 29 -11.32 6.42 8.70
C PRO A 29 -11.54 5.67 10.02
N GLU A 30 -12.54 4.78 10.06
CA GLU A 30 -12.92 4.01 11.26
C GLU A 30 -11.90 2.92 11.60
N PHE A 31 -11.22 2.38 10.59
CA PHE A 31 -10.29 1.26 10.73
C PHE A 31 -8.84 1.74 10.70
N SER A 32 -8.20 1.70 9.53
CA SER A 32 -6.82 2.13 9.36
C SER A 32 -6.63 2.99 8.12
N THR A 33 -5.48 3.67 8.07
CA THR A 33 -5.05 4.49 6.94
C THR A 33 -3.64 4.09 6.55
N ASP A 34 -3.47 3.71 5.28
CA ASP A 34 -2.21 3.20 4.77
C ASP A 34 -1.38 4.27 4.05
N VAL A 35 -0.10 4.36 4.39
CA VAL A 35 0.94 5.03 3.60
C VAL A 35 1.75 3.96 2.88
N LEU A 36 1.56 3.86 1.56
CA LEU A 36 2.06 2.74 0.75
C LEU A 36 3.27 3.14 -0.10
N ALA A 37 4.35 2.38 0.05
CA ALA A 37 5.52 2.41 -0.83
C ALA A 37 5.68 1.07 -1.55
N HIS A 38 5.83 1.11 -2.88
CA HIS A 38 6.07 -0.08 -3.69
C HIS A 38 7.56 -0.26 -3.97
N ALA A 39 8.10 -1.41 -3.58
CA ALA A 39 9.40 -1.86 -4.02
C ALA A 39 9.37 -2.16 -5.53
N ARG A 40 10.49 -1.94 -6.23
CA ARG A 40 10.59 -2.04 -7.69
C ARG A 40 11.78 -2.91 -8.09
N GLY A 41 11.74 -3.46 -9.30
CA GLY A 41 12.79 -4.33 -9.83
C GLY A 41 12.27 -5.74 -10.11
N THR A 42 13.18 -6.71 -10.18
CA THR A 42 12.82 -8.13 -10.15
C THR A 42 12.21 -8.52 -8.80
N ASP A 43 11.62 -9.71 -8.71
CA ASP A 43 11.07 -10.20 -7.44
C ASP A 43 12.16 -10.25 -6.35
N GLU A 44 13.38 -10.68 -6.70
CA GLU A 44 14.51 -10.72 -5.76
C GLU A 44 14.94 -9.31 -5.30
N GLU A 45 15.05 -8.35 -6.24
CA GLU A 45 15.40 -6.96 -5.92
C GLU A 45 14.35 -6.31 -5.03
N ALA A 46 13.08 -6.51 -5.37
CA ALA A 46 11.96 -5.95 -4.62
C ALA A 46 11.85 -6.58 -3.21
N PHE A 47 12.09 -7.89 -3.08
CA PHE A 47 12.08 -8.56 -1.77
C PHE A 47 13.25 -8.09 -0.90
N ALA A 48 14.45 -7.95 -1.47
CA ALA A 48 15.60 -7.41 -0.76
C ALA A 48 15.36 -5.96 -0.30
N GLU A 49 14.65 -5.14 -1.09
CA GLU A 49 14.23 -3.80 -0.67
C GLU A 49 13.28 -3.86 0.52
N VAL A 50 12.28 -4.75 0.49
CA VAL A 50 11.34 -4.96 1.61
C VAL A 50 12.07 -5.42 2.87
N ASP A 51 13.01 -6.36 2.77
CA ASP A 51 13.82 -6.85 3.89
C ASP A 51 14.64 -5.71 4.52
N ARG A 52 15.28 -4.89 3.68
CA ARG A 52 16.03 -3.70 4.12
C ARG A 52 15.12 -2.72 4.85
N VAL A 53 13.92 -2.47 4.34
CA VAL A 53 12.94 -1.57 4.98
C VAL A 53 12.39 -2.18 6.28
N ALA A 54 12.15 -3.48 6.33
CA ALA A 54 11.73 -4.18 7.54
C ALA A 54 12.75 -4.02 8.67
N ALA A 55 14.04 -4.14 8.35
CA ALA A 55 15.12 -3.89 9.30
C ALA A 55 15.15 -2.43 9.79
N LEU A 56 14.96 -1.45 8.89
CA LEU A 56 14.88 -0.02 9.26
C LEU A 56 13.67 0.28 10.16
N LEU A 57 12.55 -0.40 9.92
CA LEU A 57 11.32 -0.24 10.70
C LEU A 57 11.34 -1.07 12.00
N GLY A 58 12.28 -1.99 12.16
CA GLY A 58 12.33 -2.92 13.28
C GLY A 58 11.10 -3.84 13.33
N VAL A 59 10.64 -4.33 12.18
CA VAL A 59 9.48 -5.23 12.06
C VAL A 59 9.86 -6.48 11.28
N ALA A 60 9.11 -7.57 11.49
CA ALA A 60 9.23 -8.77 10.68
C ALA A 60 8.54 -8.57 9.33
N VAL A 61 9.05 -9.25 8.30
CA VAL A 61 8.38 -9.30 7.00
C VAL A 61 7.18 -10.24 7.07
N CYS A 62 6.11 -9.83 6.39
CA CYS A 62 4.94 -10.65 6.10
C CYS A 62 5.08 -11.21 4.68
N ASP A 63 5.43 -12.48 4.57
CA ASP A 63 5.44 -13.21 3.32
C ASP A 63 4.09 -13.90 3.08
N ARG A 64 3.37 -13.47 2.04
CA ARG A 64 2.14 -14.10 1.57
C ARG A 64 2.25 -14.61 0.13
N THR A 65 3.45 -14.62 -0.45
CA THR A 65 3.69 -14.91 -1.86
C THR A 65 3.26 -16.34 -2.23
N GLY A 66 3.49 -17.31 -1.34
CA GLY A 66 3.04 -18.70 -1.50
C GLY A 66 1.52 -18.91 -1.51
N ARG A 67 0.72 -17.86 -1.25
CA ARG A 67 -0.76 -17.87 -1.31
C ARG A 67 -1.31 -16.87 -2.32
N GLY A 68 -0.48 -16.43 -3.27
CA GLY A 68 -0.85 -15.40 -4.25
C GLY A 68 -0.93 -13.99 -3.65
N GLY A 69 -0.38 -13.77 -2.45
CA GLY A 69 -0.32 -12.48 -1.78
C GLY A 69 1.01 -11.75 -1.99
N HIS A 70 1.21 -10.67 -1.23
CA HIS A 70 2.38 -9.81 -1.37
C HIS A 70 3.49 -10.18 -0.37
N TYR A 71 4.70 -9.67 -0.63
CA TYR A 71 5.80 -9.67 0.32
C TYR A 71 5.92 -8.26 0.91
N LYS A 72 5.71 -8.07 2.22
CA LYS A 72 5.60 -6.72 2.79
C LYS A 72 6.14 -6.53 4.20
N ALA A 73 6.63 -5.32 4.46
CA ALA A 73 6.94 -4.83 5.80
C ALA A 73 5.88 -3.80 6.22
N VAL A 74 5.36 -3.91 7.44
CA VAL A 74 4.31 -3.00 7.95
C VAL A 74 4.68 -2.51 9.34
N ARG A 75 4.67 -1.18 9.53
CA ARG A 75 4.86 -0.54 10.84
C ARG A 75 3.63 0.30 11.18
N TRP A 76 3.14 0.14 12.40
CA TRP A 76 1.94 0.81 12.91
C TRP A 76 2.31 2.05 13.75
N PHE A 77 1.54 3.11 13.57
CA PHE A 77 1.57 4.38 14.32
C PHE A 77 0.14 4.72 14.77
N GLY A 78 -0.39 3.94 15.71
CA GLY A 78 -1.83 3.95 15.99
C GLY A 78 -2.60 3.35 14.81
N PRO A 79 -3.69 3.98 14.32
CA PRO A 79 -4.44 3.50 13.15
C PRO A 79 -3.75 3.80 11.81
N VAL A 80 -2.61 4.50 11.82
CA VAL A 80 -1.84 4.80 10.60
C VAL A 80 -0.80 3.71 10.38
N GLU A 81 -0.78 3.11 9.20
CA GLU A 81 0.12 2.03 8.83
C GLU A 81 1.08 2.51 7.73
N TYR A 82 2.38 2.31 7.91
CA TYR A 82 3.35 2.44 6.82
C TYR A 82 3.65 1.06 6.23
N HIS A 83 3.40 0.90 4.93
CA HIS A 83 3.62 -0.35 4.20
C HIS A 83 4.73 -0.17 3.17
N CYS A 84 5.69 -1.09 3.16
CA CYS A 84 6.59 -1.31 2.02
C CYS A 84 6.25 -2.67 1.41
N VAL A 85 5.85 -2.68 0.14
CA VAL A 85 5.24 -3.85 -0.52
C VAL A 85 5.96 -4.19 -1.81
N ALA A 86 6.37 -5.44 -1.94
CA ALA A 86 6.72 -6.07 -3.20
C ALA A 86 5.57 -6.97 -3.67
N ILE A 87 5.16 -6.79 -4.92
CA ILE A 87 4.12 -7.60 -5.56
C ILE A 87 4.82 -8.52 -6.56
N PRO A 88 4.84 -9.85 -6.31
CA PRO A 88 5.53 -10.78 -7.20
C PRO A 88 4.99 -10.73 -8.63
N ALA A 89 5.86 -10.95 -9.62
CA ALA A 89 5.48 -10.94 -11.03
C ALA A 89 4.32 -11.90 -11.34
N ALA A 90 4.32 -13.09 -10.73
CA ALA A 90 3.24 -14.06 -10.87
C ALA A 90 1.89 -13.55 -10.34
N VAL A 91 1.90 -12.81 -9.22
CA VAL A 91 0.70 -12.19 -8.64
C VAL A 91 0.20 -11.06 -9.53
N MET A 92 1.11 -10.27 -10.09
CA MET A 92 0.76 -9.23 -11.05
C MET A 92 0.15 -9.81 -12.34
N ALA A 93 0.72 -10.91 -12.85
CA ALA A 93 0.19 -11.61 -14.02
C ALA A 93 -1.23 -12.15 -13.77
N LEU A 94 -1.47 -12.73 -12.59
CA LEU A 94 -2.82 -13.18 -12.19
C LEU A 94 -3.80 -12.00 -12.10
N HIS A 95 -3.39 -10.89 -11.51
CA HIS A 95 -4.21 -9.68 -11.44
C HIS A 95 -4.56 -9.17 -12.85
N GLN A 96 -3.58 -9.09 -13.75
CA GLN A 96 -3.80 -8.66 -15.14
C GLN A 96 -4.74 -9.60 -15.91
N ALA A 97 -4.60 -10.92 -15.72
CA ALA A 97 -5.52 -11.90 -16.30
C ALA A 97 -6.95 -11.74 -15.77
N GLY A 98 -7.13 -11.42 -14.49
CA GLY A 98 -8.44 -11.08 -13.93
C GLY A 98 -9.01 -9.79 -14.51
N GLN A 99 -8.19 -8.74 -14.62
CA GLN A 99 -8.60 -7.45 -15.19
C GLN A 99 -8.98 -7.55 -16.66
N SER A 100 -8.33 -8.41 -17.45
CA SER A 100 -8.68 -8.59 -18.87
C SER A 100 -10.06 -9.21 -19.07
N TYR A 101 -10.57 -9.96 -18.10
CA TYR A 101 -11.90 -10.56 -18.14
C TYR A 101 -12.99 -9.71 -17.46
N ALA A 102 -12.62 -8.66 -16.71
CA ALA A 102 -13.54 -7.92 -15.84
C ALA A 102 -14.73 -7.27 -16.56
N SER A 103 -14.58 -6.94 -17.84
CA SER A 103 -15.64 -6.36 -18.67
C SER A 103 -16.36 -7.38 -19.56
N SER A 104 -15.98 -8.67 -19.51
CA SER A 104 -16.54 -9.71 -20.38
C SER A 104 -17.95 -10.16 -19.96
N VAL A 105 -18.34 -9.93 -18.70
CA VAL A 105 -19.66 -10.25 -18.16
C VAL A 105 -20.29 -8.98 -17.63
N ILE A 106 -21.38 -8.52 -18.26
CA ILE A 106 -22.16 -7.38 -17.81
C ILE A 106 -23.37 -7.94 -17.07
N PRO A 107 -23.53 -7.69 -15.76
CA PRO A 107 -24.72 -8.10 -15.04
C PRO A 107 -25.96 -7.42 -15.63
N ASP A 108 -27.05 -8.17 -15.73
CA ASP A 108 -28.36 -7.56 -15.98
C ASP A 108 -28.62 -6.52 -14.90
N ARG A 109 -29.02 -5.32 -15.31
CA ARG A 109 -29.46 -4.31 -14.34
C ARG A 109 -30.89 -4.66 -13.92
N GLU A 110 -31.14 -4.70 -12.62
CA GLU A 110 -32.52 -4.69 -12.12
C GLU A 110 -33.23 -3.46 -12.71
N ALA A 111 -34.40 -3.69 -13.32
CA ALA A 111 -35.28 -2.63 -13.77
C ALA A 111 -35.76 -1.83 -12.55
N ALA A 112 -35.62 -0.51 -12.63
CA ALA A 112 -36.04 0.43 -11.59
C ALA A 112 -37.55 0.37 -11.28
#